data_AF-A0AAU7JWY5-F1
#
_entry.id   AF-A0AAU7JWY5-F1
#
_cell.length_a   1.000
_cell.length_b   1.000
_cell.length_c   1.000
_cell.angle_alpha   90.00
_cell.angle_beta   90.00
_cell.angle_gamma   90.00
#
_symmetry.space_group_name_H-M   'P 1'
#
loop_
_entity.id
_entity.type
_entity.pdbx_description
1 polymer ?
#
loop_
_entity_poly.entity_id
_entity_poly.type
_entity_poly.pdbx_seq_one_letter_code
_entity_poly.pdbx_strand_id
1 'polypeptide(L)'
;MSGHSVQPGQVRGRRGVLLDRDGTIIVDSGHVGRVDDVVFLDGAIEAIARLNAAGIPVAVVTNQAGVARGFYELEDVELVHKHMAAEMARHGAHVDAWFYCPYHPDGIVAAFARGSSDRKPGPGMAVAAAATLDLELSSSWVVGDSEADLGMARAVGASAFLVAEGACVATPDVVTVTSLEDAVDAILAQNAAPETCLGERLDQRPGATAPADAAVPAAATFPTHRYRDACAFATDYADELSRALAAVDTASFEAAAALLNAAYERGATVFSCGNGGSASIANHFQCDHVKGVRLGTGLLTRVQSLSTNVEILSAIANDLGYDEVFDYQLESLARPGDVLVAVSSSGRSPNIVRALQWCAAHGVQTVAFSGFTGGPSRELATVSIHVDSTNYGVVEDAHQACMHLLAQFVRQSRMSDAAVTGGVF
;
A
#
# COMPACT_ATOMS: atom_id res chain seq x y z
N MET A 1 -61.61 -0.30 -6.58
CA MET A 1 -60.91 0.44 -7.65
C MET A 1 -59.60 0.93 -7.08
N SER A 2 -58.52 0.36 -7.60
CA SER A 2 -57.13 0.61 -7.25
C SER A 2 -56.65 1.94 -7.86
N GLY A 3 -56.07 2.81 -7.04
CA GLY A 3 -55.24 3.93 -7.50
C GLY A 3 -53.86 3.78 -6.86
N HIS A 4 -52.91 3.25 -7.63
CA HIS A 4 -51.51 3.17 -7.23
C HIS A 4 -50.87 4.57 -7.29
N SER A 5 -50.28 5.00 -6.19
CA SER A 5 -49.38 6.16 -6.14
C SER A 5 -48.05 5.81 -6.78
N VAL A 6 -47.64 6.57 -7.78
CA VAL A 6 -46.27 6.53 -8.34
C VAL A 6 -45.42 7.52 -7.55
N GLN A 7 -44.37 7.02 -6.90
CA GLN A 7 -43.29 7.81 -6.29
C GLN A 7 -42.26 8.19 -7.38
N PRO A 8 -41.69 9.40 -7.37
CA PRO A 8 -40.68 9.79 -8.35
C PRO A 8 -39.34 9.09 -8.04
N GLY A 9 -38.89 8.26 -8.98
CA GLY A 9 -37.56 7.65 -8.94
C GLY A 9 -36.48 8.72 -9.10
N GLN A 10 -35.64 8.88 -8.10
CA GLN A 10 -34.44 9.69 -8.15
C GLN A 10 -33.45 9.01 -9.10
N VAL A 11 -33.26 9.56 -10.30
CA VAL A 11 -32.25 9.07 -11.26
C VAL A 11 -30.88 9.34 -10.63
N ARG A 12 -30.18 8.30 -10.19
CA ARG A 12 -28.79 8.40 -9.75
C ARG A 12 -27.90 8.55 -10.99
N GLY A 13 -26.98 9.52 -10.97
CA GLY A 13 -25.95 9.67 -12.01
C GLY A 13 -25.10 8.41 -12.14
N ARG A 14 -24.51 8.17 -13.32
CA ARG A 14 -23.71 6.96 -13.60
C ARG A 14 -22.26 7.13 -13.12
N ARG A 15 -21.56 6.03 -12.85
CA ARG A 15 -20.12 6.06 -12.53
C ARG A 15 -19.30 6.29 -13.80
N GLY A 16 -18.16 6.95 -13.69
CA GLY A 16 -17.20 7.10 -14.79
C GLY A 16 -15.75 7.11 -14.32
N VAL A 17 -14.83 7.13 -15.26
CA VAL A 17 -13.38 7.22 -15.01
C VAL A 17 -12.84 8.52 -15.58
N LEU A 18 -12.10 9.27 -14.76
CA LEU A 18 -11.36 10.46 -15.13
C LEU A 18 -9.87 10.09 -15.21
N LEU A 19 -9.26 10.22 -16.37
CA LEU A 19 -7.86 9.86 -16.61
C LEU A 19 -7.00 11.11 -16.77
N ASP A 20 -5.82 11.16 -16.16
CA ASP A 20 -4.75 12.02 -16.66
C ASP A 20 -4.24 11.52 -18.02
N ARG A 21 -3.55 12.39 -18.75
CA ARG A 21 -3.01 12.13 -20.08
C ARG A 21 -1.52 11.78 -20.03
N ASP A 22 -0.70 12.75 -19.68
CA ASP A 22 0.76 12.62 -19.61
C ASP A 22 1.11 11.82 -18.35
N GLY A 23 2.01 10.84 -18.45
CA GLY A 23 2.38 9.95 -17.34
C GLY A 23 1.39 8.82 -17.04
N THR A 24 0.18 8.87 -17.61
CA THR A 24 -0.90 7.90 -17.35
C THR A 24 -1.39 7.16 -18.60
N ILE A 25 -1.62 7.87 -19.70
CA ILE A 25 -2.01 7.28 -21.00
C ILE A 25 -0.79 7.27 -21.95
N ILE A 26 -0.01 8.33 -21.92
CA ILE A 26 1.19 8.52 -22.74
C ILE A 26 2.40 8.83 -21.85
N VAL A 27 3.61 8.60 -22.36
CA VAL A 27 4.85 8.92 -21.66
C VAL A 27 4.92 10.42 -21.37
N ASP A 28 5.23 10.79 -20.12
CA ASP A 28 5.48 12.19 -19.77
C ASP A 28 6.90 12.62 -20.19
N SER A 29 6.99 13.42 -21.26
CA SER A 29 8.23 14.09 -21.70
C SER A 29 8.31 15.55 -21.23
N GLY A 30 7.43 15.95 -20.31
CA GLY A 30 7.33 17.25 -19.66
C GLY A 30 6.25 18.15 -20.25
N HIS A 31 6.25 18.34 -21.58
CA HIS A 31 5.36 19.27 -22.27
C HIS A 31 4.98 18.75 -23.67
N VAL A 32 4.12 17.73 -23.72
CA VAL A 32 3.67 17.10 -24.97
C VAL A 32 2.67 18.01 -25.71
N GLY A 33 3.19 18.77 -26.67
CA GLY A 33 2.42 19.65 -27.56
C GLY A 33 2.47 19.27 -29.04
N ARG A 34 3.19 18.22 -29.42
CA ARG A 34 3.28 17.76 -30.82
C ARG A 34 2.83 16.32 -30.93
N VAL A 35 2.20 16.01 -32.06
CA VAL A 35 1.75 14.65 -32.39
C VAL A 35 2.92 13.67 -32.40
N ASP A 36 4.09 14.08 -32.90
CA ASP A 36 5.26 13.20 -33.00
C ASP A 36 5.86 12.83 -31.62
N ASP A 37 5.53 13.59 -30.57
CA ASP A 37 5.98 13.33 -29.19
C ASP A 37 5.02 12.37 -28.45
N VAL A 38 3.92 11.95 -29.07
CA VAL A 38 2.94 11.05 -28.48
C VAL A 38 3.45 9.62 -28.53
N VAL A 39 3.81 9.09 -27.35
CA VAL A 39 4.15 7.68 -27.16
C VAL A 39 3.20 7.10 -26.11
N PHE A 40 2.33 6.18 -26.52
CA PHE A 40 1.43 5.50 -25.60
C PHE A 40 2.22 4.62 -24.62
N LEU A 41 1.79 4.63 -23.36
CA LEU A 41 2.27 3.66 -22.37
C LEU A 41 1.74 2.27 -22.73
N ASP A 42 2.54 1.24 -22.46
CA ASP A 42 2.19 -0.15 -22.77
C ASP A 42 0.84 -0.51 -22.13
N GLY A 43 -0.07 -1.07 -22.95
CA GLY A 43 -1.40 -1.52 -22.51
C GLY A 43 -2.43 -0.42 -22.25
N ALA A 44 -2.08 0.87 -22.36
CA ALA A 44 -2.99 1.97 -22.03
C ALA A 44 -4.24 2.02 -22.93
N ILE A 45 -4.09 1.74 -24.23
CA ILE A 45 -5.21 1.75 -25.18
C ILE A 45 -6.14 0.57 -24.90
N GLU A 46 -5.58 -0.61 -24.68
CA GLU A 46 -6.30 -1.83 -24.32
C GLU A 46 -7.09 -1.67 -23.02
N ALA A 47 -6.48 -1.02 -22.01
CA ALA A 47 -7.14 -0.69 -20.75
C ALA A 47 -8.39 0.19 -20.97
N ILE A 48 -8.28 1.24 -21.78
CA ILE A 48 -9.42 2.12 -22.10
C ILE A 48 -10.49 1.35 -22.87
N ALA A 49 -10.12 0.52 -23.84
CA ALA A 49 -11.07 -0.32 -24.58
C ALA A 49 -11.88 -1.25 -23.64
N ARG A 50 -11.25 -1.77 -22.58
CA ARG A 50 -11.92 -2.62 -21.59
C ARG A 50 -12.92 -1.85 -20.72
N LEU A 51 -12.62 -0.60 -20.35
CA LEU A 51 -13.59 0.29 -19.69
C LEU A 51 -14.79 0.56 -20.61
N ASN A 52 -14.53 0.84 -21.90
CA ASN A 52 -15.58 1.06 -22.88
C ASN A 52 -16.46 -0.18 -23.06
N ALA A 53 -15.87 -1.37 -23.15
CA ALA A 53 -16.60 -2.63 -23.28
C ALA A 53 -17.50 -2.93 -22.06
N ALA A 54 -17.12 -2.44 -20.88
CA ALA A 54 -17.91 -2.52 -19.66
C ALA A 54 -19.00 -1.41 -19.56
N GLY A 55 -19.11 -0.53 -20.56
CA GLY A 55 -20.07 0.58 -20.58
C GLY A 55 -19.74 1.69 -19.59
N ILE A 56 -18.50 1.77 -19.12
CA ILE A 56 -18.04 2.81 -18.19
C ILE A 56 -17.56 4.02 -19.01
N PRO A 57 -18.17 5.21 -18.85
CA PRO A 57 -17.72 6.42 -19.55
C PRO A 57 -16.33 6.86 -19.06
N VAL A 58 -15.50 7.29 -20.00
CA VAL A 58 -14.11 7.73 -19.79
C VAL A 58 -13.97 9.19 -20.20
N ALA A 59 -13.46 10.04 -19.30
CA ALA A 59 -13.04 11.39 -19.63
C ALA A 59 -11.55 11.59 -19.37
N VAL A 60 -10.87 12.34 -20.23
CA VAL A 60 -9.49 12.77 -19.98
C VAL A 60 -9.49 14.17 -19.38
N VAL A 61 -8.73 14.38 -18.30
CA VAL A 61 -8.63 15.62 -17.53
C VAL A 61 -7.16 15.97 -17.28
N THR A 62 -6.60 16.92 -18.03
CA THR A 62 -5.14 17.15 -18.04
C THR A 62 -4.72 18.61 -17.81
N ASN A 63 -3.62 18.81 -17.07
CA ASN A 63 -3.01 20.12 -16.91
C ASN A 63 -2.05 20.41 -18.08
N GLN A 64 -2.36 21.40 -18.91
CA GLN A 64 -1.56 21.75 -20.10
C GLN A 64 -0.83 23.09 -19.91
N ALA A 65 0.05 23.12 -18.90
CA ALA A 65 0.79 24.32 -18.53
C ALA A 65 1.76 24.81 -19.63
N GLY A 66 2.08 23.98 -20.62
CA GLY A 66 2.91 24.36 -21.76
C GLY A 66 2.35 25.53 -22.55
N VAL A 67 1.02 25.70 -22.58
CA VAL A 67 0.35 26.86 -23.21
C VAL A 67 0.69 28.15 -22.46
N ALA A 68 0.51 28.18 -21.14
CA ALA A 68 0.89 29.35 -20.32
C ALA A 68 2.39 29.63 -20.31
N ARG A 69 3.22 28.61 -20.52
CA ARG A 69 4.69 28.71 -20.60
C ARG A 69 5.21 29.04 -22.00
N GLY A 70 4.34 29.10 -23.01
CA GLY A 70 4.71 29.47 -24.38
C GLY A 70 5.45 28.38 -25.16
N PHE A 71 5.26 27.10 -24.80
CA PHE A 71 5.86 25.97 -25.52
C PHE A 71 5.05 25.55 -26.75
N TYR A 72 3.72 25.75 -26.72
CA TYR A 72 2.78 25.44 -27.79
C TYR A 72 1.45 26.19 -27.60
N GLU A 73 0.57 26.18 -28.60
CA GLU A 73 -0.72 26.87 -28.61
C GLU A 73 -1.89 25.93 -28.19
N LEU A 74 -3.11 26.47 -28.07
CA LEU A 74 -4.28 25.66 -27.72
C LEU A 74 -4.63 24.67 -28.83
N GLU A 75 -4.47 25.10 -30.08
CA GLU A 75 -4.69 24.33 -31.28
C GLU A 75 -3.80 23.09 -31.35
N ASP A 76 -2.57 23.20 -30.83
CA ASP A 76 -1.62 22.09 -30.73
C ASP A 76 -2.11 21.02 -29.73
N VAL A 77 -2.65 21.43 -28.58
CA VAL A 77 -3.27 20.52 -27.61
C VAL A 77 -4.44 19.78 -28.23
N GLU A 78 -5.31 20.48 -28.96
CA GLU A 78 -6.42 19.85 -29.67
C GLU A 78 -5.95 18.87 -30.75
N LEU A 79 -4.88 19.20 -31.48
CA LEU A 79 -4.30 18.33 -32.50
C LEU A 79 -3.79 17.03 -31.88
N VAL A 80 -3.07 17.12 -30.75
CA VAL A 80 -2.61 15.95 -29.97
C VAL A 80 -3.79 15.11 -29.52
N HIS A 81 -4.84 15.70 -28.94
CA HIS A 81 -6.03 14.96 -28.51
C HIS A 81 -6.76 14.27 -29.67
N LYS A 82 -6.88 14.95 -30.83
CA LYS A 82 -7.47 14.36 -32.06
C LYS A 82 -6.64 13.19 -32.56
N HIS A 83 -5.31 13.32 -32.56
CA HIS A 83 -4.40 12.23 -32.93
C HIS A 83 -4.54 11.03 -31.99
N MET A 84 -4.49 11.26 -30.68
CA MET A 84 -4.66 10.21 -29.68
C MET A 84 -6.01 9.49 -29.82
N ALA A 85 -7.10 10.25 -29.97
CA ALA A 85 -8.43 9.68 -30.17
C ALA A 85 -8.53 8.84 -31.45
N ALA A 86 -7.89 9.29 -32.54
CA ALA A 86 -7.83 8.54 -33.79
C ALA A 86 -7.07 7.22 -33.63
N GLU A 87 -5.94 7.24 -32.92
CA GLU A 87 -5.15 6.02 -32.66
C GLU A 87 -5.91 5.04 -31.76
N MET A 88 -6.47 5.51 -30.65
CA MET A 88 -7.33 4.71 -29.76
C MET A 88 -8.48 4.03 -30.52
N ALA A 89 -9.14 4.77 -31.42
CA ALA A 89 -10.26 4.25 -32.20
C ALA A 89 -9.86 3.09 -33.13
N ARG A 90 -8.62 3.08 -33.66
CA ARG A 90 -8.12 1.96 -34.49
C ARG A 90 -8.03 0.66 -33.70
N HIS A 91 -7.91 0.76 -32.38
CA HIS A 91 -7.78 -0.35 -31.44
C HIS A 91 -9.07 -0.59 -30.63
N GLY A 92 -10.19 0.04 -31.03
CA GLY A 92 -11.49 -0.17 -30.39
C GLY A 92 -11.69 0.55 -29.04
N ALA A 93 -10.78 1.46 -28.69
CA ALA A 93 -10.91 2.34 -27.52
C ALA A 93 -11.48 3.72 -27.90
N HIS A 94 -12.16 4.38 -26.97
CA HIS A 94 -12.57 5.78 -27.10
C HIS A 94 -12.62 6.49 -25.76
N VAL A 95 -12.43 7.82 -25.81
CA VAL A 95 -12.65 8.75 -24.70
C VAL A 95 -13.92 9.54 -25.01
N ASP A 96 -14.86 9.55 -24.07
CA ASP A 96 -16.17 10.19 -24.22
C ASP A 96 -16.10 11.72 -24.15
N ALA A 97 -15.15 12.27 -23.38
CA ALA A 97 -14.93 13.71 -23.28
C ALA A 97 -13.48 14.07 -22.90
N TRP A 98 -12.98 15.18 -23.47
CA TRP A 98 -11.64 15.69 -23.22
C TRP A 98 -11.71 17.07 -22.54
N PHE A 99 -10.99 17.23 -21.43
CA PHE A 99 -10.87 18.48 -20.70
C PHE A 99 -9.40 18.77 -20.43
N TYR A 100 -9.02 20.04 -20.56
CA TYR A 100 -7.67 20.47 -20.25
C TYR A 100 -7.63 21.88 -19.70
N CYS A 101 -6.66 22.14 -18.82
CA CYS A 101 -6.43 23.46 -18.24
C CYS A 101 -5.15 24.10 -18.82
N PRO A 102 -5.23 25.18 -19.61
CA PRO A 102 -4.05 25.84 -20.18
C PRO A 102 -3.39 26.86 -19.22
N TYR A 103 -4.00 27.11 -18.06
CA TYR A 103 -3.61 28.22 -17.16
C TYR A 103 -2.51 27.83 -16.16
N HIS A 104 -1.57 28.73 -15.92
CA HIS A 104 -0.55 28.58 -14.88
C HIS A 104 -0.20 29.94 -14.26
N PRO A 105 -0.14 30.10 -12.92
CA PRO A 105 0.15 31.40 -12.29
C PRO A 105 1.52 31.96 -12.70
N ASP A 106 2.52 31.11 -12.83
CA ASP A 106 3.89 31.49 -13.26
C ASP A 106 4.08 31.45 -14.79
N GLY A 107 3.00 31.55 -15.57
CA GLY A 107 3.06 31.57 -17.04
C GLY A 107 3.69 32.85 -17.58
N ILE A 108 4.32 32.76 -18.77
CA ILE A 108 4.85 33.92 -19.49
C ILE A 108 3.87 34.47 -20.55
N VAL A 109 2.91 33.65 -20.99
CA VAL A 109 1.89 34.06 -21.95
C VAL A 109 0.76 34.74 -21.20
N ALA A 110 0.66 36.07 -21.32
CA ALA A 110 -0.22 36.90 -20.51
C ALA A 110 -1.70 36.47 -20.49
N ALA A 111 -2.21 35.92 -21.60
CA ALA A 111 -3.59 35.42 -21.69
C ALA A 111 -3.86 34.21 -20.78
N PHE A 112 -2.82 33.45 -20.42
CA PHE A 112 -2.91 32.20 -19.67
C PHE A 112 -2.17 32.23 -18.32
N ALA A 113 -1.43 33.30 -18.03
CA ALA A 113 -0.66 33.51 -16.80
C ALA A 113 -1.55 33.85 -15.59
N ARG A 114 -2.38 32.90 -15.15
CA ARG A 114 -3.32 33.07 -14.03
C ARG A 114 -3.61 31.76 -13.31
N GLY A 115 -4.13 31.84 -12.09
CA GLY A 115 -4.75 30.70 -11.43
C GLY A 115 -6.10 30.34 -12.07
N SER A 116 -6.47 29.07 -12.02
CA SER A 116 -7.78 28.56 -12.45
C SER A 116 -8.25 27.45 -11.52
N SER A 117 -9.55 27.41 -11.22
CA SER A 117 -10.20 26.31 -10.51
C SER A 117 -10.20 25.01 -11.31
N ASP A 118 -10.03 25.10 -12.63
CA ASP A 118 -9.97 23.94 -13.52
C ASP A 118 -8.61 23.23 -13.45
N ARG A 119 -7.56 23.93 -13.02
CA ARG A 119 -6.22 23.34 -12.92
C ARG A 119 -6.16 22.39 -11.73
N LYS A 120 -5.82 21.11 -11.95
CA LYS A 120 -5.57 20.14 -10.86
C LYS A 120 -4.47 20.69 -9.94
N PRO A 121 -4.60 20.61 -8.60
CA PRO A 121 -5.56 19.80 -7.81
C PRO A 121 -6.97 20.40 -7.65
N GLY A 122 -7.29 21.51 -8.33
CA GLY A 122 -8.65 22.05 -8.36
C GLY A 122 -9.66 21.11 -9.05
N PRO A 123 -10.95 21.15 -8.65
CA PRO A 123 -11.96 20.19 -9.10
C PRO A 123 -12.61 20.55 -10.46
N GLY A 124 -12.31 21.71 -11.05
CA GLY A 124 -13.13 22.29 -12.12
C GLY A 124 -13.28 21.39 -13.36
N MET A 125 -12.21 20.75 -13.81
CA MET A 125 -12.28 19.81 -14.93
C MET A 125 -13.12 18.55 -14.61
N ALA A 126 -13.01 18.01 -13.40
CA ALA A 126 -13.82 16.88 -12.97
C ALA A 126 -15.31 17.25 -12.88
N VAL A 127 -15.64 18.44 -12.38
CA VAL A 127 -17.02 18.96 -12.36
C VAL A 127 -17.58 19.13 -13.78
N ALA A 128 -16.78 19.66 -14.71
CA ALA A 128 -17.17 19.78 -16.12
C ALA A 128 -17.39 18.41 -16.79
N ALA A 129 -16.53 17.44 -16.50
CA ALA A 129 -16.69 16.05 -16.97
C ALA A 129 -17.97 15.42 -16.43
N ALA A 130 -18.28 15.62 -15.14
CA ALA A 130 -19.51 15.12 -14.53
C ALA A 130 -20.76 15.69 -15.18
N ALA A 131 -20.79 17.00 -15.41
CA ALA A 131 -21.91 17.65 -16.09
C ALA A 131 -22.07 17.18 -17.55
N THR A 132 -20.97 16.89 -18.23
CA THR A 132 -20.98 16.47 -19.65
C THR A 132 -21.41 15.02 -19.83
N LEU A 133 -20.97 14.14 -18.92
CA LEU A 133 -21.16 12.69 -19.03
C LEU A 133 -22.23 12.12 -18.07
N ASP A 134 -22.90 12.98 -17.31
CA ASP A 134 -23.89 12.67 -16.28
C ASP A 134 -23.30 11.77 -15.18
N LEU A 135 -22.11 12.14 -14.68
CA LEU A 135 -21.36 11.35 -13.70
C LEU A 135 -21.70 11.71 -12.27
N GLU A 136 -21.80 10.69 -11.42
CA GLU A 136 -21.76 10.85 -9.97
C GLU A 136 -20.30 10.74 -9.48
N LEU A 137 -19.63 11.89 -9.34
CA LEU A 137 -18.19 11.98 -9.04
C LEU A 137 -17.77 11.24 -7.76
N SER A 138 -18.60 11.31 -6.72
CA SER A 138 -18.36 10.64 -5.43
C SER A 138 -18.27 9.11 -5.53
N SER A 139 -18.77 8.55 -6.64
CA SER A 139 -18.74 7.12 -6.96
C SER A 139 -17.92 6.80 -8.22
N SER A 140 -17.26 7.81 -8.78
CA SER A 140 -16.39 7.71 -9.95
C SER A 140 -14.93 7.54 -9.54
N TRP A 141 -14.08 7.26 -10.53
CA TRP A 141 -12.65 7.03 -10.32
C TRP A 141 -11.82 8.11 -11.00
N VAL A 142 -10.67 8.44 -10.42
CA VAL A 142 -9.62 9.26 -11.02
C VAL A 142 -8.37 8.39 -11.12
N VAL A 143 -7.70 8.37 -12.27
CA VAL A 143 -6.40 7.70 -12.46
C VAL A 143 -5.41 8.73 -12.98
N GLY A 144 -4.28 8.88 -12.30
CA GLY A 144 -3.23 9.83 -12.69
C GLY A 144 -1.88 9.43 -12.09
N ASP A 145 -0.80 10.09 -12.45
CA ASP A 145 0.56 9.80 -11.97
C ASP A 145 1.08 10.84 -10.97
N SER A 146 0.30 11.89 -10.71
CA SER A 146 0.75 13.04 -9.92
C SER A 146 -0.10 13.32 -8.68
N GLU A 147 0.49 13.99 -7.69
CA GLU A 147 -0.25 14.54 -6.53
C GLU A 147 -1.38 15.50 -6.93
N ALA A 148 -1.30 16.12 -8.11
CA ALA A 148 -2.35 16.99 -8.61
C ALA A 148 -3.64 16.19 -8.89
N ASP A 149 -3.51 14.98 -9.43
CA ASP A 149 -4.65 14.08 -9.68
C ASP A 149 -5.30 13.63 -8.39
N LEU A 150 -4.46 13.26 -7.42
CA LEU A 150 -4.92 12.86 -6.09
C LEU A 150 -5.64 14.01 -5.37
N GLY A 151 -5.12 15.23 -5.51
CA GLY A 151 -5.76 16.42 -4.97
C GLY A 151 -7.13 16.69 -5.61
N MET A 152 -7.25 16.54 -6.93
CA MET A 152 -8.53 16.67 -7.64
C MET A 152 -9.52 15.57 -7.22
N ALA A 153 -9.07 14.32 -7.14
CA ALA A 153 -9.89 13.20 -6.71
C ALA A 153 -10.47 13.43 -5.31
N ARG A 154 -9.61 13.86 -4.37
CA ARG A 154 -10.02 14.26 -3.02
C ARG A 154 -11.04 15.41 -3.03
N ALA A 155 -10.84 16.41 -3.88
CA ALA A 155 -11.72 17.57 -3.97
C ALA A 155 -13.15 17.22 -4.44
N VAL A 156 -13.31 16.16 -5.23
CA VAL A 156 -14.61 15.71 -5.75
C VAL A 156 -15.15 14.44 -5.10
N GLY A 157 -14.41 13.88 -4.13
CA GLY A 157 -14.78 12.64 -3.44
C GLY A 157 -14.68 11.38 -4.31
N ALA A 158 -13.93 11.43 -5.42
CA ALA A 158 -13.69 10.28 -6.28
C ALA A 158 -12.62 9.36 -5.69
N SER A 159 -12.66 8.08 -6.05
CA SER A 159 -11.59 7.13 -5.70
C SER A 159 -10.38 7.37 -6.60
N ALA A 160 -9.18 7.51 -6.02
CA ALA A 160 -7.98 7.82 -6.80
C ALA A 160 -7.11 6.58 -7.01
N PHE A 161 -6.55 6.44 -8.21
CA PHE A 161 -5.48 5.53 -8.55
C PHE A 161 -4.24 6.35 -8.96
N LEU A 162 -3.08 6.06 -8.33
CA LEU A 162 -1.80 6.68 -8.63
C LEU A 162 -0.95 5.73 -9.49
N VAL A 163 -0.65 6.08 -10.73
CA VAL A 163 0.29 5.35 -11.58
C VAL A 163 1.71 5.76 -11.20
N ALA A 164 2.52 4.85 -10.67
CA ALA A 164 3.90 5.16 -10.31
C ALA A 164 4.82 3.94 -10.46
N GLU A 165 6.06 4.18 -10.90
CA GLU A 165 7.11 3.15 -10.93
C GLU A 165 7.63 2.91 -9.51
N GLY A 166 7.26 1.78 -8.91
CA GLY A 166 7.65 1.41 -7.55
C GLY A 166 6.60 0.52 -6.87
N ALA A 167 6.88 0.08 -5.64
CA ALA A 167 5.93 -0.74 -4.90
C ALA A 167 4.62 0.03 -4.62
N CYS A 168 3.47 -0.56 -4.96
CA CYS A 168 2.14 -0.03 -4.69
C CYS A 168 1.95 0.26 -3.19
N VAL A 169 2.01 1.52 -2.77
CA VAL A 169 1.59 1.95 -1.43
C VAL A 169 0.18 2.51 -1.55
N ALA A 170 -0.82 1.77 -1.09
CA ALA A 170 -2.18 2.29 -0.97
C ALA A 170 -2.30 3.12 0.31
N THR A 171 -2.71 4.38 0.19
CA THR A 171 -3.21 5.17 1.33
C THR A 171 -4.75 5.08 1.33
N PRO A 172 -5.46 5.46 2.40
CA PRO A 172 -6.92 5.27 2.51
C PRO A 172 -7.76 5.84 1.34
N ASP A 173 -7.23 6.85 0.64
CA ASP A 173 -7.92 7.56 -0.44
C ASP A 173 -7.27 7.37 -1.84
N VAL A 174 -6.14 6.64 -1.91
CA VAL A 174 -5.31 6.53 -3.12
C VAL A 174 -4.75 5.12 -3.27
N VAL A 175 -5.06 4.46 -4.38
CA VAL A 175 -4.51 3.15 -4.75
C VAL A 175 -3.34 3.35 -5.70
N THR A 176 -2.12 3.09 -5.25
CA THR A 176 -0.97 3.10 -6.16
C THR A 176 -0.98 1.84 -7.04
N VAL A 177 -0.73 1.99 -8.34
CA VAL A 177 -0.71 0.96 -9.38
C VAL A 177 0.52 1.16 -10.26
N THR A 178 0.97 0.09 -10.93
CA THR A 178 2.17 0.19 -11.79
C THR A 178 1.85 0.57 -13.22
N SER A 179 0.59 0.43 -13.63
CA SER A 179 0.12 0.75 -14.98
C SER A 179 -1.35 1.18 -14.97
N LEU A 180 -1.81 1.73 -16.10
CA LEU A 180 -3.23 1.97 -16.33
C LEU A 180 -4.03 0.66 -16.42
N GLU A 181 -3.43 -0.42 -16.91
CA GLU A 181 -4.07 -1.74 -16.95
C GLU A 181 -4.44 -2.24 -15.55
N ASP A 182 -3.52 -2.11 -14.59
CA ASP A 182 -3.76 -2.49 -13.19
C ASP A 182 -4.90 -1.66 -12.57
N ALA A 183 -4.97 -0.36 -12.88
CA ALA A 183 -6.07 0.49 -12.43
C ALA A 183 -7.41 0.01 -12.99
N VAL A 184 -7.43 -0.30 -14.29
CA VAL A 184 -8.64 -0.77 -14.97
C VAL A 184 -9.08 -2.14 -14.46
N ASP A 185 -8.16 -3.05 -14.17
CA ASP A 185 -8.48 -4.33 -13.53
C ASP A 185 -9.24 -4.12 -12.22
N ALA A 186 -8.73 -3.23 -11.37
CA ALA A 186 -9.35 -2.89 -10.10
C ALA A 186 -10.72 -2.20 -10.29
N ILE A 187 -10.84 -1.27 -11.24
CA ILE A 187 -12.10 -0.57 -11.53
C ILE A 187 -13.18 -1.53 -12.03
N LEU A 188 -12.84 -2.43 -12.96
CA LEU A 188 -13.79 -3.39 -13.51
C LEU A 188 -14.25 -4.40 -12.46
N ALA A 189 -13.35 -4.84 -11.59
CA ALA A 189 -13.70 -5.69 -10.44
C ALA A 189 -14.69 -4.97 -9.50
N GLN A 190 -14.48 -3.68 -9.22
CA GLN A 190 -15.39 -2.87 -8.40
C GLN A 190 -16.76 -2.62 -9.05
N ASN A 191 -16.81 -2.55 -10.39
CA ASN A 191 -18.05 -2.30 -11.13
C ASN A 191 -18.96 -3.55 -11.24
N ALA A 192 -18.40 -4.76 -11.10
CA ALA A 192 -19.13 -6.02 -11.27
C ALA A 192 -19.86 -6.55 -10.00
N ALA A 193 -19.66 -5.96 -8.83
CA ALA A 193 -20.26 -6.44 -7.57
C ALA A 193 -21.74 -5.99 -7.39
N PRO A 194 -22.71 -6.89 -7.07
CA PRO A 194 -24.12 -6.52 -6.90
C PRO A 194 -24.40 -5.74 -5.60
N GLU A 195 -25.18 -4.65 -5.69
CA GLU A 195 -25.73 -3.92 -4.53
C GLU A 195 -26.92 -4.67 -3.88
N THR A 196 -26.70 -5.69 -3.05
CA THR A 196 -27.74 -6.19 -2.13
C THR A 196 -27.13 -6.75 -0.84
N CYS A 197 -27.37 -6.10 0.29
CA CYS A 197 -27.67 -6.68 1.61
C CYS A 197 -27.72 -5.58 2.69
N LEU A 198 -28.87 -4.91 2.80
CA LEU A 198 -29.30 -4.18 3.98
C LEU A 198 -30.65 -4.76 4.38
N GLY A 199 -30.67 -5.54 5.46
CA GLY A 199 -31.90 -6.16 5.95
C GLY A 199 -31.65 -7.16 7.07
N GLU A 200 -31.78 -6.65 8.31
CA GLU A 200 -32.13 -7.39 9.54
C GLU A 200 -31.15 -8.46 10.06
N ARG A 201 -30.57 -8.22 11.24
CA ARG A 201 -31.09 -8.74 12.52
C ARG A 201 -30.24 -8.31 13.72
N LEU A 202 -30.92 -7.68 14.67
CA LEU A 202 -30.51 -7.52 16.06
C LEU A 202 -30.66 -8.86 16.80
N ASP A 203 -29.81 -9.04 17.80
CA ASP A 203 -29.89 -9.95 18.95
C ASP A 203 -29.88 -11.46 18.69
N GLN A 204 -28.73 -12.08 18.99
CA GLN A 204 -28.59 -13.15 20.00
C GLN A 204 -27.14 -13.61 20.12
N ARG A 205 -26.51 -13.42 21.29
CA ARG A 205 -25.39 -14.28 21.72
C ARG A 205 -25.98 -15.63 22.17
N PRO A 206 -25.31 -16.75 21.88
CA PRO A 206 -24.92 -17.62 22.99
C PRO A 206 -23.58 -18.35 22.82
N GLY A 207 -22.91 -18.57 23.96
CA GLY A 207 -22.38 -19.87 24.40
C GLY A 207 -21.35 -20.60 23.53
N ALA A 208 -20.14 -20.73 24.09
CA ALA A 208 -19.06 -21.59 23.60
C ALA A 208 -19.48 -23.05 23.34
N THR A 209 -19.06 -23.59 22.19
CA THR A 209 -18.46 -24.94 22.05
C THR A 209 -17.68 -24.99 20.73
N ALA A 210 -16.42 -25.44 20.78
CA ALA A 210 -15.61 -25.71 19.61
C ALA A 210 -15.89 -27.12 19.06
N PRO A 211 -15.87 -27.33 17.74
CA PRO A 211 -15.51 -28.61 17.17
C PRO A 211 -14.15 -28.54 16.47
N ALA A 212 -13.37 -29.59 16.69
CA ALA A 212 -12.16 -29.94 15.96
C ALA A 212 -12.48 -30.34 14.50
N ASP A 213 -11.44 -30.25 13.67
CA ASP A 213 -11.35 -30.73 12.28
C ASP A 213 -12.21 -30.00 11.25
N ALA A 214 -11.77 -28.77 10.92
CA ALA A 214 -12.01 -28.17 9.61
C ALA A 214 -10.66 -27.72 9.04
N ALA A 215 -10.41 -28.07 7.77
CA ALA A 215 -9.23 -27.62 7.03
C ALA A 215 -9.04 -26.10 7.17
N VAL A 216 -7.78 -25.67 7.40
CA VAL A 216 -7.40 -24.26 7.50
C VAL A 216 -7.96 -23.51 6.29
N PRO A 217 -8.92 -22.60 6.45
CA PRO A 217 -9.46 -21.84 5.34
C PRO A 217 -8.36 -20.95 4.76
N ALA A 218 -8.33 -20.78 3.43
CA ALA A 218 -7.44 -19.80 2.80
C ALA A 218 -7.61 -18.43 3.46
N ALA A 219 -6.49 -17.74 3.71
CA ALA A 219 -6.42 -16.44 4.38
C ALA A 219 -7.57 -15.53 3.95
N ALA A 220 -8.47 -15.21 4.87
CA ALA A 220 -9.56 -14.29 4.60
C ALA A 220 -8.96 -12.94 4.19
N THR A 221 -9.34 -12.44 3.02
CA THR A 221 -8.91 -11.13 2.55
C THR A 221 -9.63 -10.06 3.36
N PHE A 222 -8.89 -9.30 4.18
CA PHE A 222 -9.39 -8.13 4.87
C PHE A 222 -8.89 -6.85 4.17
N PRO A 223 -9.76 -5.85 3.94
CA PRO A 223 -11.19 -5.83 4.23
C PRO A 223 -12.02 -6.78 3.34
N THR A 224 -13.07 -7.40 3.89
CA THR A 224 -13.96 -8.32 3.13
C THR A 224 -15.02 -7.59 2.32
N HIS A 225 -15.28 -6.33 2.65
CA HIS A 225 -16.25 -5.46 2.00
C HIS A 225 -15.84 -4.00 2.17
N ARG A 226 -16.48 -3.11 1.41
CA ARG A 226 -16.30 -1.66 1.58
C ARG A 226 -17.07 -1.19 2.81
N TYR A 227 -16.36 -0.58 3.75
CA TYR A 227 -16.95 0.08 4.92
C TYR A 227 -17.44 1.49 4.54
N ARG A 228 -18.59 1.90 5.08
CA ARG A 228 -19.19 3.24 4.85
C ARG A 228 -18.98 4.18 6.01
N ASP A 229 -18.55 3.66 7.15
CA ASP A 229 -18.22 4.41 8.34
C ASP A 229 -16.96 3.83 9.01
N ALA A 230 -16.20 4.70 9.67
CA ALA A 230 -14.94 4.33 10.29
C ALA A 230 -15.12 3.42 11.51
N CYS A 231 -16.30 3.43 12.16
CA CYS A 231 -16.56 2.60 13.33
C CYS A 231 -16.64 1.11 12.95
N ALA A 232 -17.35 0.80 11.88
CA ALA A 232 -17.42 -0.56 11.33
C ALA A 232 -16.04 -1.02 10.85
N PHE A 233 -15.29 -0.17 10.12
CA PHE A 233 -13.92 -0.54 9.70
C PHE A 233 -13.00 -0.80 10.87
N ALA A 234 -13.00 0.06 11.89
CA ALA A 234 -12.18 -0.12 13.08
C ALA A 234 -12.54 -1.39 13.85
N THR A 235 -13.83 -1.75 13.91
CA THR A 235 -14.30 -2.97 14.56
C THR A 235 -13.78 -4.21 13.82
N ASP A 236 -14.01 -4.28 12.52
CA ASP A 236 -13.61 -5.45 11.74
C ASP A 236 -12.08 -5.52 11.54
N TYR A 237 -11.38 -4.37 11.52
CA TYR A 237 -9.92 -4.33 11.55
C TYR A 237 -9.38 -4.91 12.85
N ALA A 238 -9.98 -4.54 13.99
CA ALA A 238 -9.60 -5.09 15.28
C ALA A 238 -9.87 -6.60 15.36
N ASP A 239 -11.00 -7.07 14.78
CA ASP A 239 -11.33 -8.49 14.69
C ASP A 239 -10.33 -9.23 13.79
N GLU A 240 -9.95 -8.66 12.64
CA GLU A 240 -8.96 -9.23 11.75
C GLU A 240 -7.56 -9.27 12.39
N LEU A 241 -7.13 -8.21 13.07
CA LEU A 241 -5.86 -8.19 13.80
C LEU A 241 -5.85 -9.24 14.92
N SER A 242 -6.96 -9.34 15.66
CA SER A 242 -7.15 -10.37 16.70
C SER A 242 -7.06 -11.77 16.11
N ARG A 243 -7.73 -12.02 14.98
CA ARG A 243 -7.66 -13.30 14.23
C ARG A 243 -6.23 -13.60 13.77
N ALA A 244 -5.57 -12.63 13.14
CA ALA A 244 -4.22 -12.78 12.61
C ALA A 244 -3.21 -13.11 13.72
N LEU A 245 -3.30 -12.44 14.86
CA LEU A 245 -2.46 -12.73 16.04
C LEU A 245 -2.76 -14.11 16.64
N ALA A 246 -4.03 -14.47 16.77
CA ALA A 246 -4.44 -15.78 17.30
C ALA A 246 -4.02 -16.96 16.41
N ALA A 247 -3.82 -16.72 15.12
CA ALA A 247 -3.40 -17.73 14.15
C ALA A 247 -1.87 -17.96 14.12
N VAL A 248 -1.07 -17.11 14.77
CA VAL A 248 0.38 -17.29 14.82
C VAL A 248 0.72 -18.53 15.65
N ASP A 249 1.57 -19.40 15.11
CA ASP A 249 2.01 -20.62 15.80
C ASP A 249 2.77 -20.28 17.08
N THR A 250 2.21 -20.67 18.24
CA THR A 250 2.80 -20.38 19.55
C THR A 250 4.13 -21.11 19.78
N ALA A 251 4.38 -22.22 19.09
CA ALA A 251 5.67 -22.90 19.14
C ALA A 251 6.81 -22.05 18.54
N SER A 252 6.49 -21.20 17.55
CA SER A 252 7.46 -20.27 16.97
C SER A 252 7.92 -19.21 17.97
N PHE A 253 7.05 -18.76 18.88
CA PHE A 253 7.40 -17.83 19.95
C PHE A 253 8.32 -18.47 20.99
N GLU A 254 8.03 -19.71 21.39
CA GLU A 254 8.91 -20.47 22.32
C GLU A 254 10.31 -20.61 21.70
N ALA A 255 10.39 -21.02 20.43
CA ALA A 255 11.66 -21.17 19.73
C ALA A 255 12.42 -19.84 19.58
N ALA A 256 11.74 -18.76 19.21
CA ALA A 256 12.33 -17.42 19.08
C ALA A 256 12.80 -16.89 20.44
N ALA A 257 12.00 -17.04 21.49
CA ALA A 257 12.35 -16.61 22.84
C ALA A 257 13.53 -17.41 23.41
N ALA A 258 13.58 -18.72 23.18
CA ALA A 258 14.70 -19.57 23.56
C ALA A 258 15.99 -19.13 22.85
N LEU A 259 15.90 -18.86 21.53
CA LEU A 259 17.03 -18.39 20.73
C LEU A 259 17.57 -17.04 21.24
N LEU A 260 16.69 -16.08 21.50
CA LEU A 260 17.04 -14.76 22.03
C LEU A 260 17.62 -14.83 23.44
N ASN A 261 17.00 -15.61 24.34
CA ASN A 261 17.50 -15.82 25.70
C ASN A 261 18.91 -16.41 25.69
N ALA A 262 19.13 -17.47 24.89
CA ALA A 262 20.43 -18.06 24.74
C ALA A 262 21.46 -17.06 24.18
N ALA A 263 21.04 -16.14 23.29
CA ALA A 263 21.90 -15.09 22.74
C ALA A 263 22.34 -14.10 23.81
N TYR A 264 21.41 -13.67 24.66
CA TYR A 264 21.72 -12.74 25.73
C TYR A 264 22.55 -13.38 26.85
N GLU A 265 22.33 -14.66 27.17
CA GLU A 265 23.13 -15.39 28.17
C GLU A 265 24.61 -15.49 27.79
N ARG A 266 24.90 -15.70 26.49
CA ARG A 266 26.27 -15.76 25.99
C ARG A 266 26.86 -14.39 25.64
N GLY A 267 26.10 -13.30 25.82
CA GLY A 267 26.52 -11.94 25.50
C GLY A 267 26.67 -11.67 23.99
N ALA A 268 25.98 -12.44 23.15
CA ALA A 268 25.98 -12.25 21.70
C ALA A 268 25.23 -10.97 21.29
N THR A 269 25.53 -10.49 20.08
CA THR A 269 24.80 -9.39 19.47
C THR A 269 23.59 -9.93 18.72
N VAL A 270 22.44 -9.29 18.93
CA VAL A 270 21.23 -9.53 18.13
C VAL A 270 21.10 -8.37 17.15
N PHE A 271 21.15 -8.65 15.86
CA PHE A 271 20.88 -7.68 14.81
C PHE A 271 19.39 -7.66 14.48
N SER A 272 18.87 -6.52 14.05
CA SER A 272 17.52 -6.44 13.46
C SER A 272 17.52 -5.69 12.13
N CYS A 273 16.62 -6.05 11.21
CA CYS A 273 16.48 -5.36 9.94
C CYS A 273 15.05 -5.43 9.37
N GLY A 274 14.68 -4.45 8.55
CA GLY A 274 13.40 -4.39 7.85
C GLY A 274 13.35 -3.21 6.88
N ASN A 275 12.34 -3.17 6.02
CA ASN A 275 12.10 -2.05 5.08
C ASN A 275 10.83 -1.28 5.47
N GLY A 276 10.79 0.04 5.27
CA GLY A 276 9.58 0.85 5.49
C GLY A 276 9.01 0.70 6.91
N GLY A 277 7.72 0.35 7.05
CA GLY A 277 7.10 0.07 8.35
C GLY A 277 7.82 -1.02 9.14
N SER A 278 8.28 -2.07 8.47
CA SER A 278 9.11 -3.13 9.07
C SER A 278 10.46 -2.63 9.60
N ALA A 279 11.04 -1.58 9.00
CA ALA A 279 12.26 -0.93 9.52
C ALA A 279 11.98 -0.25 10.87
N SER A 280 10.81 0.39 11.01
CA SER A 280 10.36 0.97 12.28
C SER A 280 10.18 -0.11 13.35
N ILE A 281 9.64 -1.29 13.00
CA ILE A 281 9.53 -2.43 13.91
C ILE A 281 10.92 -2.94 14.31
N ALA A 282 11.86 -3.06 13.36
CA ALA A 282 13.24 -3.48 13.65
C ALA A 282 13.98 -2.49 14.58
N ASN A 283 13.75 -1.18 14.40
CA ASN A 283 14.29 -0.13 15.26
C ASN A 283 13.63 -0.16 16.65
N HIS A 284 12.32 -0.40 16.71
CA HIS A 284 11.60 -0.52 17.97
C HIS A 284 12.02 -1.77 18.76
N PHE A 285 12.25 -2.89 18.07
CA PHE A 285 12.85 -4.10 18.65
C PHE A 285 14.18 -3.77 19.35
N GLN A 286 15.06 -2.97 18.72
CA GLN A 286 16.28 -2.51 19.39
C GLN A 286 15.99 -1.69 20.65
N CYS A 287 15.07 -0.72 20.57
CA CYS A 287 14.69 0.11 21.71
C CYS A 287 14.21 -0.75 22.90
N ASP A 288 13.27 -1.65 22.66
CA ASP A 288 12.64 -2.45 23.69
C ASP A 288 13.55 -3.53 24.25
N HIS A 289 14.46 -4.07 23.45
CA HIS A 289 15.43 -5.03 23.97
C HIS A 289 16.58 -4.37 24.72
N VAL A 290 17.07 -3.20 24.28
CA VAL A 290 18.16 -2.49 24.98
C VAL A 290 17.69 -1.85 26.29
N LYS A 291 16.52 -1.18 26.27
CA LYS A 291 15.98 -0.48 27.44
C LYS A 291 14.97 -1.33 28.21
N GLY A 292 14.00 -1.94 27.52
CA GLY A 292 12.86 -2.63 28.12
C GLY A 292 13.28 -3.94 28.79
N VAL A 293 13.83 -4.89 28.03
CA VAL A 293 14.25 -6.21 28.51
C VAL A 293 15.27 -6.12 29.64
N ARG A 294 16.18 -5.14 29.59
CA ARG A 294 17.18 -4.92 30.64
C ARG A 294 16.57 -4.40 31.95
N LEU A 295 15.45 -3.69 31.90
CA LEU A 295 14.88 -3.03 33.08
C LEU A 295 14.35 -4.06 34.07
N GLY A 296 14.96 -4.12 35.26
CA GLY A 296 14.57 -5.07 36.30
C GLY A 296 15.05 -6.49 36.05
N THR A 297 15.98 -6.70 35.10
CA THR A 297 16.61 -8.00 34.84
C THR A 297 18.14 -7.89 34.97
N GLY A 298 18.82 -9.03 35.05
CA GLY A 298 20.28 -9.11 35.01
C GLY A 298 20.87 -9.17 33.59
N LEU A 299 20.04 -9.08 32.55
CA LEU A 299 20.48 -9.23 31.17
C LEU A 299 21.25 -7.99 30.69
N LEU A 300 22.33 -8.24 29.94
CA LEU A 300 23.07 -7.21 29.21
C LEU A 300 22.83 -7.40 27.71
N THR A 301 21.64 -7.01 27.28
CA THR A 301 21.22 -7.12 25.88
C THR A 301 22.08 -6.23 24.97
N ARG A 302 22.55 -6.81 23.87
CA ARG A 302 23.27 -6.10 22.80
C ARG A 302 22.44 -6.22 21.54
N VAL A 303 21.71 -5.16 21.18
CA VAL A 303 20.85 -5.17 19.99
C VAL A 303 21.20 -4.01 19.08
N GLN A 304 21.34 -4.27 17.79
CA GLN A 304 21.65 -3.28 16.77
C GLN A 304 20.74 -3.45 15.54
N SER A 305 19.92 -2.44 15.27
CA SER A 305 19.18 -2.38 14.03
C SER A 305 20.06 -1.88 12.90
N LEU A 306 20.14 -2.68 11.84
CA LEU A 306 20.81 -2.37 10.58
C LEU A 306 20.01 -1.35 9.74
N SER A 307 18.82 -0.95 10.20
CA SER A 307 17.92 -0.02 9.50
C SER A 307 18.02 1.44 10.01
N THR A 308 18.91 1.71 10.97
CA THR A 308 18.97 3.03 11.67
C THR A 308 19.91 4.04 11.05
N ASN A 309 21.04 3.60 10.51
CA ASN A 309 22.08 4.50 10.01
C ASN A 309 21.84 4.81 8.53
N VAL A 310 21.20 5.93 8.27
CA VAL A 310 20.83 6.35 6.91
C VAL A 310 22.08 6.59 6.04
N GLU A 311 23.18 7.03 6.64
CA GLU A 311 24.46 7.25 5.95
C GLU A 311 25.04 5.93 5.43
N ILE A 312 25.04 4.86 6.24
CA ILE A 312 25.49 3.52 5.83
C ILE A 312 24.53 2.93 4.79
N LEU A 313 23.23 3.01 5.04
CA LEU A 313 22.22 2.48 4.12
C LEU A 313 22.34 3.14 2.74
N SER A 314 22.42 4.47 2.69
CA SER A 314 22.49 5.22 1.44
C SER A 314 23.82 5.00 0.70
N ALA A 315 24.94 4.90 1.42
CA ALA A 315 26.23 4.59 0.82
C ALA A 315 26.23 3.21 0.15
N ILE A 316 25.79 2.16 0.87
CA ILE A 316 25.72 0.80 0.30
C ILE A 316 24.71 0.75 -0.85
N ALA A 317 23.54 1.36 -0.68
CA ALA A 317 22.51 1.36 -1.71
C ALA A 317 22.96 2.05 -3.00
N ASN A 318 23.72 3.16 -2.90
CA ASN A 318 24.24 3.90 -4.04
C ASN A 318 25.41 3.18 -4.71
N ASP A 319 26.33 2.63 -3.91
CA ASP A 319 27.62 2.14 -4.42
C ASP A 319 27.58 0.66 -4.84
N LEU A 320 26.73 -0.15 -4.22
CA LEU A 320 26.65 -1.61 -4.42
C LEU A 320 25.25 -2.04 -4.89
N GLY A 321 24.21 -1.55 -4.22
CA GLY A 321 22.82 -1.87 -4.54
C GLY A 321 21.96 -1.92 -3.28
N TYR A 322 20.67 -1.58 -3.43
CA TYR A 322 19.76 -1.57 -2.28
C TYR A 322 19.47 -2.98 -1.74
N ASP A 323 19.64 -4.01 -2.55
CA ASP A 323 19.55 -5.41 -2.14
C ASP A 323 20.72 -5.86 -1.25
N GLU A 324 21.80 -5.08 -1.18
CA GLU A 324 23.02 -5.41 -0.40
C GLU A 324 23.07 -4.75 0.99
N VAL A 325 22.11 -3.87 1.30
CA VAL A 325 22.23 -2.96 2.46
C VAL A 325 22.33 -3.65 3.82
N PHE A 326 21.80 -4.86 3.98
CA PHE A 326 21.80 -5.55 5.27
C PHE A 326 22.92 -6.58 5.40
N ASP A 327 23.17 -7.39 4.39
CA ASP A 327 24.19 -8.42 4.47
C ASP A 327 25.61 -7.85 4.37
N TYR A 328 25.82 -6.74 3.66
CA TYR A 328 27.09 -6.02 3.69
C TYR A 328 27.42 -5.50 5.11
N GLN A 329 26.41 -5.03 5.86
CA GLN A 329 26.60 -4.66 7.26
C GLN A 329 26.87 -5.88 8.14
N LEU A 330 26.17 -7.00 7.92
CA LEU A 330 26.37 -8.25 8.66
C LEU A 330 27.78 -8.81 8.45
N GLU A 331 28.29 -8.78 7.22
CA GLU A 331 29.66 -9.22 6.90
C GLU A 331 30.71 -8.48 7.75
N SER A 332 30.49 -7.18 7.98
CA SER A 332 31.40 -6.36 8.77
C SER A 332 31.24 -6.54 10.28
N LEU A 333 30.01 -6.79 10.76
CA LEU A 333 29.64 -6.64 12.17
C LEU A 333 29.41 -7.96 12.89
N ALA A 334 28.83 -8.96 12.20
CA ALA A 334 28.35 -10.19 12.83
C ALA A 334 29.49 -11.16 13.15
N ARG A 335 29.31 -11.92 14.22
CA ARG A 335 30.24 -12.95 14.68
C ARG A 335 29.51 -14.30 14.84
N PRO A 336 30.25 -15.42 14.83
CA PRO A 336 29.65 -16.71 15.16
C PRO A 336 28.93 -16.69 16.50
N GLY A 337 27.68 -17.14 16.51
CA GLY A 337 26.81 -17.11 17.68
C GLY A 337 25.97 -15.84 17.85
N ASP A 338 26.11 -14.83 16.97
CA ASP A 338 25.13 -13.74 16.87
C ASP A 338 23.80 -14.22 16.26
N VAL A 339 22.77 -13.39 16.35
CA VAL A 339 21.42 -13.69 15.84
C VAL A 339 20.92 -12.53 14.98
N LEU A 340 20.21 -12.81 13.90
CA LEU A 340 19.47 -11.80 13.12
C LEU A 340 17.97 -11.93 13.33
N VAL A 341 17.30 -10.80 13.58
CA VAL A 341 15.84 -10.67 13.55
C VAL A 341 15.43 -9.89 12.31
N ALA A 342 14.87 -10.57 11.31
CA ALA A 342 14.46 -9.97 10.05
C ALA A 342 12.95 -9.75 10.01
N VAL A 343 12.52 -8.55 9.63
CA VAL A 343 11.09 -8.19 9.51
C VAL A 343 10.78 -7.87 8.06
N SER A 344 9.88 -8.66 7.46
CA SER A 344 9.42 -8.45 6.08
C SER A 344 7.99 -8.92 5.96
N SER A 345 7.04 -7.98 5.83
CA SER A 345 5.63 -8.31 5.66
C SER A 345 5.40 -9.30 4.52
N SER A 346 5.98 -9.09 3.33
CA SER A 346 5.83 -10.03 2.20
C SER A 346 6.70 -11.29 2.28
N GLY A 347 7.76 -11.25 3.10
CA GLY A 347 8.81 -12.26 3.16
C GLY A 347 9.65 -12.40 1.88
N ARG A 348 9.53 -11.46 0.94
CA ARG A 348 10.14 -11.51 -0.40
C ARG A 348 11.13 -10.40 -0.70
N SER A 349 11.30 -9.43 0.20
CA SER A 349 12.21 -8.30 -0.02
C SER A 349 13.63 -8.79 -0.33
N PRO A 350 14.24 -8.42 -1.49
CA PRO A 350 15.54 -8.95 -1.90
C PRO A 350 16.64 -8.76 -0.86
N ASN A 351 16.74 -7.59 -0.24
CA ASN A 351 17.71 -7.30 0.82
C ASN A 351 17.52 -8.15 2.09
N ILE A 352 16.29 -8.48 2.45
CA ILE A 352 16.00 -9.36 3.59
C ILE A 352 16.34 -10.81 3.25
N VAL A 353 15.96 -11.26 2.04
CA VAL A 353 16.27 -12.62 1.57
C VAL A 353 17.78 -12.83 1.49
N ARG A 354 18.54 -11.85 0.97
CA ARG A 354 20.01 -11.86 0.95
C ARG A 354 20.61 -11.96 2.36
N ALA A 355 20.14 -11.14 3.30
CA ALA A 355 20.60 -11.20 4.69
C ALA A 355 20.37 -12.58 5.33
N LEU A 356 19.21 -13.19 5.10
CA LEU A 356 18.91 -14.54 5.61
C LEU A 356 19.80 -15.61 4.96
N GLN A 357 20.03 -15.52 3.64
CA GLN A 357 20.94 -16.42 2.92
C GLN A 357 22.38 -16.29 3.42
N TRP A 358 22.85 -15.05 3.63
CA TRP A 358 24.17 -14.78 4.19
C TRP A 358 24.30 -15.37 5.60
N CYS A 359 23.30 -15.18 6.46
CA CYS A 359 23.28 -15.77 7.80
C CYS A 359 23.34 -17.30 7.76
N ALA A 360 22.56 -17.94 6.88
CA ALA A 360 22.57 -19.39 6.71
C ALA A 360 23.95 -19.90 6.26
N ALA A 361 24.62 -19.20 5.34
CA ALA A 361 25.96 -19.54 4.87
C ALA A 361 27.05 -19.38 5.95
N HIS A 362 26.84 -18.51 6.94
CA HIS A 362 27.83 -18.17 7.97
C HIS A 362 27.47 -18.70 9.37
N GLY A 363 26.43 -19.53 9.49
CA GLY A 363 26.02 -20.13 10.76
C GLY A 363 25.45 -19.13 11.77
N VAL A 364 24.90 -18.00 11.30
CA VAL A 364 24.17 -17.04 12.13
C VAL A 364 22.71 -17.47 12.17
N GLN A 365 22.18 -17.68 13.38
CA GLN A 365 20.79 -18.09 13.54
C GLN A 365 19.85 -16.90 13.34
N THR A 366 18.63 -17.17 12.86
CA THR A 366 17.71 -16.11 12.45
C THR A 366 16.29 -16.31 12.95
N VAL A 367 15.62 -15.21 13.29
CA VAL A 367 14.18 -15.13 13.49
C VAL A 367 13.60 -14.27 12.36
N ALA A 368 12.65 -14.78 11.60
CA ALA A 368 11.96 -14.01 10.56
C ALA A 368 10.50 -13.75 10.93
N PHE A 369 10.11 -12.49 10.88
CA PHE A 369 8.73 -12.04 10.93
C PHE A 369 8.25 -11.92 9.49
N SER A 370 7.24 -12.70 9.12
CA SER A 370 6.67 -12.72 7.78
C SER A 370 5.15 -12.70 7.81
N GLY A 371 4.53 -12.15 6.77
CA GLY A 371 3.08 -12.17 6.56
C GLY A 371 2.72 -12.84 5.24
N PHE A 372 1.48 -12.67 4.75
CA PHE A 372 1.01 -13.25 3.50
C PHE A 372 1.28 -14.77 3.45
N THR A 373 1.98 -15.24 2.42
CA THR A 373 2.39 -16.65 2.27
C THR A 373 3.70 -16.98 3.00
N GLY A 374 4.36 -15.99 3.61
CA GLY A 374 5.65 -16.11 4.27
C GLY A 374 6.85 -15.89 3.35
N GLY A 375 6.71 -16.14 2.05
CA GLY A 375 7.78 -15.95 1.05
C GLY A 375 9.05 -16.77 1.35
N PRO A 376 10.16 -16.50 0.63
CA PRO A 376 11.44 -17.14 0.90
C PRO A 376 11.97 -16.93 2.32
N SER A 377 11.61 -15.82 2.99
CA SER A 377 12.10 -15.56 4.35
C SER A 377 11.66 -16.63 5.36
N ARG A 378 10.45 -17.17 5.21
CA ARG A 378 9.92 -18.25 6.06
C ARG A 378 10.76 -19.52 5.97
N GLU A 379 11.24 -19.86 4.77
CA GLU A 379 12.01 -21.09 4.52
C GLU A 379 13.48 -20.94 4.91
N LEU A 380 14.05 -19.75 4.73
CA LEU A 380 15.46 -19.47 5.01
C LEU A 380 15.74 -19.25 6.50
N ALA A 381 14.73 -18.89 7.29
CA ALA A 381 14.92 -18.55 8.69
C ALA A 381 15.11 -19.78 9.59
N THR A 382 15.89 -19.64 10.65
CA THR A 382 16.00 -20.68 11.69
C THR A 382 14.68 -20.83 12.44
N VAL A 383 14.01 -19.71 12.73
CA VAL A 383 12.66 -19.65 13.32
C VAL A 383 11.83 -18.66 12.52
N SER A 384 10.60 -19.04 12.15
CA SER A 384 9.68 -18.16 11.45
C SER A 384 8.44 -17.88 12.30
N ILE A 385 8.21 -16.60 12.58
CA ILE A 385 6.96 -16.08 13.14
C ILE A 385 6.15 -15.58 11.94
N HIS A 386 5.18 -16.39 11.52
CA HIS A 386 4.36 -16.13 10.34
C HIS A 386 2.96 -15.67 10.74
N VAL A 387 2.54 -14.54 10.19
CA VAL A 387 1.20 -13.97 10.36
C VAL A 387 0.38 -14.24 9.10
N ASP A 388 -0.66 -15.05 9.22
CA ASP A 388 -1.54 -15.38 8.09
C ASP A 388 -2.59 -14.28 7.85
N SER A 389 -2.15 -13.19 7.22
CA SER A 389 -3.00 -12.12 6.71
C SER A 389 -2.45 -11.58 5.39
N THR A 390 -3.37 -11.10 4.54
CA THR A 390 -3.07 -10.52 3.22
C THR A 390 -3.13 -8.98 3.24
N ASN A 391 -3.36 -8.39 4.41
CA ASN A 391 -3.38 -6.95 4.61
C ASN A 391 -2.06 -6.48 5.23
N TYR A 392 -1.34 -5.58 4.57
CA TYR A 392 -0.06 -5.06 5.08
C TYR A 392 -0.17 -4.43 6.47
N GLY A 393 -1.20 -3.61 6.72
CA GLY A 393 -1.38 -2.95 8.01
C GLY A 393 -1.59 -3.96 9.14
N VAL A 394 -2.46 -4.95 8.92
CA VAL A 394 -2.70 -6.03 9.88
C VAL A 394 -1.42 -6.82 10.14
N VAL A 395 -0.67 -7.17 9.09
CA VAL A 395 0.61 -7.88 9.22
C VAL A 395 1.63 -7.06 10.01
N GLU A 396 1.77 -5.77 9.72
CA GLU A 396 2.72 -4.89 10.42
C GLU A 396 2.32 -4.67 11.88
N ASP A 397 1.03 -4.45 12.17
CA ASP A 397 0.51 -4.35 13.54
C ASP A 397 0.70 -5.66 14.30
N ALA A 398 0.46 -6.80 13.65
CA ALA A 398 0.70 -8.11 14.24
C ALA A 398 2.19 -8.33 14.50
N HIS A 399 3.08 -7.96 13.57
CA HIS A 399 4.54 -8.04 13.78
C HIS A 399 4.99 -7.15 14.94
N GLN A 400 4.46 -5.94 15.05
CA GLN A 400 4.72 -5.04 16.18
C GLN A 400 4.27 -5.68 17.50
N ALA A 401 3.08 -6.27 17.55
CA ALA A 401 2.60 -6.99 18.73
C ALA A 401 3.44 -8.24 19.05
N CYS A 402 3.85 -9.01 18.03
CA CYS A 402 4.74 -10.16 18.18
C CYS A 402 6.11 -9.74 18.74
N MET A 403 6.64 -8.61 18.29
CA MET A 403 7.86 -8.01 18.83
C MET A 403 7.70 -7.67 20.32
N HIS A 404 6.61 -7.00 20.71
CA HIS A 404 6.33 -6.71 22.11
C HIS A 404 6.17 -7.98 22.95
N LEU A 405 5.49 -9.01 22.43
CA LEU A 405 5.32 -10.29 23.11
C LEU A 405 6.67 -10.93 23.44
N LEU A 406 7.58 -10.98 22.47
CA LEU A 406 8.95 -11.48 22.71
C LEU A 406 9.70 -10.65 23.73
N ALA A 407 9.70 -9.31 23.60
CA ALA A 407 10.41 -8.43 24.53
C ALA A 407 9.88 -8.59 25.96
N GLN A 408 8.55 -8.57 26.13
CA GLN A 408 7.92 -8.69 27.44
C GLN A 408 8.14 -10.07 28.05
N PHE A 409 8.05 -11.15 27.27
CA PHE A 409 8.30 -12.50 27.75
C PHE A 409 9.77 -12.70 28.14
N VAL A 410 10.73 -12.31 27.28
CA VAL A 410 12.18 -12.43 27.59
C VAL A 410 12.52 -11.65 28.86
N ARG A 411 11.89 -10.50 29.08
CA ARG A 411 12.03 -9.74 30.33
C ARG A 411 11.43 -10.51 31.51
N GLN A 412 10.16 -10.90 31.40
CA GLN A 412 9.40 -11.58 32.44
C GLN A 412 10.07 -12.88 32.87
N SER A 413 10.64 -13.66 31.93
CA SER A 413 11.32 -14.92 32.21
C SER A 413 12.59 -14.77 33.06
N ARG A 414 13.03 -13.52 33.32
CA ARG A 414 14.19 -13.18 34.17
C ARG A 414 13.83 -12.39 35.42
N MET A 415 12.55 -12.06 35.58
CA MET A 415 12.04 -11.36 36.76
C MET A 415 11.63 -12.37 37.83
N SER A 416 11.62 -11.95 39.09
CA SER A 416 10.97 -12.73 40.15
C SER A 416 9.45 -12.56 40.07
N ASP A 417 8.69 -13.55 40.55
CA ASP A 417 7.21 -13.50 40.59
C ASP A 417 6.69 -12.19 41.20
N ALA A 418 7.31 -11.74 42.29
CA ALA A 418 6.95 -10.49 42.97
C ALA A 418 7.17 -9.24 42.09
N ALA A 419 8.23 -9.22 41.27
CA ALA A 419 8.51 -8.13 40.36
C ALA A 419 7.53 -8.10 39.18
N VAL A 420 7.07 -9.26 38.71
CA VAL A 420 6.07 -9.37 37.64
C VAL A 420 4.72 -8.81 38.10
N THR A 421 4.27 -9.14 39.30
CA THR A 421 2.97 -8.67 39.83
C THR A 421 2.99 -7.24 40.37
N GLY A 422 4.17 -6.64 40.55
CA GLY A 422 4.36 -5.34 41.20
C GLY A 422 4.10 -4.09 40.35
N GLY A 423 3.61 -4.25 39.12
CA GLY A 423 3.26 -3.11 38.24
C GLY A 423 4.45 -2.41 37.58
N VAL A 424 5.59 -3.07 37.45
CA VAL A 424 6.76 -2.53 36.72
C VAL A 424 6.61 -2.84 35.22
N PHE A 425 5.63 -2.23 34.57
CA PHE A 425 5.46 -2.26 33.11
C PHE A 425 5.45 -0.85 32.54
#